data_AF-A0A954GST7-F1
#
_entry.id   AF-A0A954GST7-F1
#
_cell.length_a   1.000
_cell.length_b   1.000
_cell.length_c   1.000
_cell.angle_alpha   90.00
_cell.angle_beta   90.00
_cell.angle_gamma   90.00
#
_symmetry.space_group_name_H-M   'P 1'
#
loop_
_entity.id
_entity.type
_entity.pdbx_description
1 polymer ?
#
loop_
_entity_poly.entity_id
_entity_poly.type
_entity_poly.pdbx_seq_one_letter_code
_entity_poly.pdbx_strand_id
1 'polypeptide(L)'
;SLDALRWWMTMDYSEVLHSPDLNTFEINGPAVKCQSENEFLSDNGQRVATGKAEPINQLFASNFTNHFGELAAKDPIFADMKGIFDLALISALMHHEGVYDVVKWDGGVFAPSGEYQPLTYAAPTQCESVVNHRVYNGRDIVVQVAGGVRGDLMAVVRNEDLHKESARLTNVAENSKAPELPEGRWWWDAKQ
;
A
#
# COMPACT_ATOMS: atom_id res chain seq x y z
N SER A 1 29.75 10.53 -13.25
CA SER A 1 28.44 10.18 -12.70
C SER A 1 28.47 10.30 -11.20
N LEU A 2 27.32 10.62 -10.61
CA LEU A 2 27.16 10.82 -9.18
C LEU A 2 26.18 9.76 -8.65
N ASP A 3 26.57 9.07 -7.59
CA ASP A 3 25.78 7.98 -7.00
C ASP A 3 24.62 8.58 -6.19
N ALA A 4 23.43 8.03 -6.40
CA ALA A 4 22.20 8.42 -5.72
C ALA A 4 21.54 7.18 -5.07
N LEU A 5 20.88 7.40 -3.93
CA LEU A 5 20.04 6.39 -3.29
C LEU A 5 18.57 6.72 -3.58
N ARG A 6 17.74 5.69 -3.73
CA ARG A 6 16.31 5.83 -3.94
C ARG A 6 15.56 4.91 -2.98
N TRP A 7 14.48 5.44 -2.39
CA TRP A 7 13.56 4.67 -1.56
C TRP A 7 12.13 4.89 -2.01
N TRP A 8 11.29 3.85 -1.98
CA TRP A 8 9.85 4.04 -2.22
C TRP A 8 9.03 3.06 -1.40
N MET A 9 7.78 3.46 -1.12
CA MET A 9 6.82 2.59 -0.43
C MET A 9 6.01 1.81 -1.45
N THR A 10 5.83 0.53 -1.18
CA THR A 10 5.00 -0.39 -1.98
C THR A 10 4.19 -1.31 -1.09
N MET A 11 3.24 -2.02 -1.68
CA MET A 11 2.43 -3.02 -0.99
C MET A 11 3.29 -4.22 -0.53
N ASP A 12 2.97 -4.75 0.65
CA ASP A 12 3.63 -5.92 1.26
C ASP A 12 2.61 -6.80 2.00
N TYR A 13 1.94 -7.64 1.22
CA TYR A 13 0.98 -8.62 1.71
C TYR A 13 1.58 -10.00 1.57
N SER A 14 1.55 -10.77 2.67
CA SER A 14 2.11 -12.11 2.72
C SER A 14 1.12 -13.18 2.31
N GLU A 15 -0.18 -12.91 2.49
CA GLU A 15 -1.24 -13.89 2.25
C GLU A 15 -2.61 -13.21 2.15
N VAL A 16 -3.47 -13.76 1.30
CA VAL A 16 -4.91 -13.48 1.24
C VAL A 16 -5.62 -14.80 1.50
N LEU A 17 -6.16 -14.96 2.71
CA LEU A 17 -6.96 -16.12 3.04
C LEU A 17 -8.39 -15.88 2.59
N HIS A 18 -9.06 -16.93 2.11
CA HIS A 18 -10.47 -16.85 1.75
C HIS A 18 -11.26 -18.08 2.22
N SER A 19 -12.57 -17.90 2.41
CA SER A 19 -13.49 -19.02 2.59
C SER A 19 -13.69 -19.78 1.27
N PRO A 20 -14.13 -21.06 1.30
CA PRO A 20 -14.35 -21.84 0.08
C PRO A 20 -15.37 -21.22 -0.89
N ASP A 21 -16.31 -20.43 -0.36
CA ASP A 21 -17.35 -19.75 -1.11
C ASP A 21 -17.00 -18.30 -1.50
N LEU A 22 -15.76 -17.85 -1.23
CA LEU A 22 -15.23 -16.52 -1.58
C LEU A 22 -16.05 -15.34 -1.04
N ASN A 23 -16.74 -15.53 0.09
CA ASN A 23 -17.52 -14.48 0.75
C ASN A 23 -16.86 -13.93 2.01
N THR A 24 -15.74 -14.51 2.44
CA THR A 24 -14.92 -14.00 3.56
C THR A 24 -13.47 -13.98 3.13
N PHE A 25 -12.79 -12.87 3.40
CA PHE A 25 -11.36 -12.70 3.16
C PHE A 25 -10.64 -12.25 4.43
N GLU A 26 -9.41 -12.71 4.61
CA GLU A 26 -8.47 -12.13 5.56
C GLU A 26 -7.17 -11.77 4.84
N ILE A 27 -6.79 -10.50 4.95
CA ILE A 27 -5.60 -9.96 4.32
C ILE A 27 -4.50 -9.89 5.38
N ASN A 28 -3.37 -10.55 5.12
CA ASN A 28 -2.27 -10.67 6.05
C ASN A 28 -1.00 -10.00 5.51
N GLY A 29 -0.23 -9.41 6.42
CA GLY A 29 1.05 -8.76 6.14
C GLY A 29 1.12 -7.34 6.73
N PRO A 30 2.32 -6.71 6.69
CA PRO A 30 2.52 -5.35 7.18
C PRO A 30 1.87 -4.28 6.29
N ALA A 31 1.34 -4.66 5.12
CA ALA A 31 0.71 -3.82 4.09
C ALA A 31 1.68 -2.89 3.35
N VAL A 32 2.67 -2.31 4.03
CA VAL A 32 3.64 -1.37 3.45
C VAL A 32 5.06 -1.90 3.60
N LYS A 33 5.82 -1.84 2.52
CA LYS A 33 7.26 -2.11 2.48
C LYS A 33 8.02 -0.96 1.87
N CYS A 34 9.11 -0.59 2.52
CA CYS A 34 10.11 0.31 1.96
C CYS A 34 11.06 -0.51 1.07
N GLN A 35 11.20 -0.09 -0.17
CA GLN A 35 12.15 -0.64 -1.14
C GLN A 35 13.31 0.31 -1.33
N SER A 36 14.46 -0.23 -1.72
CA SER A 36 15.67 0.55 -1.98
C SER A 36 16.28 0.22 -3.33
N GLU A 37 16.86 1.24 -3.97
CA GLU A 37 17.65 1.10 -5.18
C GLU A 37 18.80 2.13 -5.16
N ASN A 38 19.93 1.80 -5.77
CA ASN A 38 20.97 2.75 -6.14
C ASN A 38 20.70 3.24 -7.56
N GLU A 39 20.72 4.55 -7.77
CA GLU A 39 20.65 5.18 -9.08
C GLU A 39 21.97 5.91 -9.33
N PHE A 40 22.25 6.27 -10.59
CA PHE A 40 23.27 7.27 -10.90
C PHE A 40 22.71 8.38 -11.76
N LEU A 41 23.26 9.59 -11.57
CA LEU A 41 23.01 10.73 -12.45
C LEU A 41 24.02 10.71 -13.60
N SER A 42 23.51 10.70 -14.83
CA SER A 42 24.30 10.93 -16.03
C SER A 42 24.65 12.42 -16.19
N ASP A 43 25.58 12.72 -17.10
CA ASP A 43 26.11 14.07 -17.28
C ASP A 43 25.06 15.09 -17.79
N ASN A 44 23.93 14.60 -18.31
CA ASN A 44 22.76 15.40 -18.69
C ASN A 44 21.70 15.51 -17.57
N GLY A 45 21.99 15.04 -16.36
CA GLY A 45 21.08 15.07 -15.22
C GLY A 45 19.97 14.01 -15.23
N GLN A 46 20.01 13.03 -16.14
CA GLN A 46 19.05 11.92 -16.12
C GLN A 46 19.40 10.90 -15.04
N ARG A 47 18.37 10.37 -14.38
CA ARG A 47 18.49 9.25 -13.44
C ARG A 47 18.53 7.94 -14.19
N VAL A 48 19.49 7.10 -13.87
CA VAL A 48 19.58 5.75 -14.40
C VAL A 48 19.45 4.74 -13.26
N ALA A 49 18.40 3.94 -13.34
CA ALA A 49 18.10 2.84 -12.43
C ALA A 49 19.13 1.71 -12.61
N THR A 50 19.55 1.09 -11.50
CA THR A 50 20.52 -0.02 -11.53
C THR A 50 19.89 -1.38 -11.21
N GLY A 51 18.67 -1.39 -10.67
CA GLY A 51 17.97 -2.57 -10.17
C GLY A 51 18.63 -3.19 -8.93
N LYS A 52 19.64 -2.53 -8.34
CA LYS A 52 20.43 -3.05 -7.23
C LYS A 52 20.51 -2.03 -6.12
N ALA A 53 20.64 -2.52 -4.89
CA ALA A 53 20.90 -1.70 -3.73
C ALA A 53 22.17 -2.19 -3.02
N GLU A 54 23.05 -1.29 -2.61
CA GLU A 54 24.19 -1.59 -1.76
C GLU A 54 23.73 -2.01 -0.35
N PRO A 55 24.52 -2.79 0.41
CA PRO A 55 24.09 -3.38 1.68
C PRO A 55 23.54 -2.36 2.71
N ILE A 56 24.13 -1.17 2.78
CA ILE A 56 23.68 -0.10 3.69
C ILE A 56 22.31 0.44 3.27
N ASN A 57 22.08 0.57 1.96
CA ASN A 57 20.82 1.05 1.40
C ASN A 57 19.69 0.03 1.67
N GLN A 58 19.98 -1.26 1.47
CA GLN A 58 19.08 -2.36 1.80
C GLN A 58 18.77 -2.45 3.30
N LEU A 59 19.77 -2.23 4.15
CA LEU A 59 19.62 -2.26 5.60
C LEU A 59 18.68 -1.15 6.07
N PHE A 60 18.79 0.05 5.50
CA PHE A 60 17.87 1.15 5.82
C PHE A 60 16.43 0.79 5.45
N ALA A 61 16.17 0.32 4.23
CA ALA A 61 14.83 -0.04 3.78
C ALA A 61 14.23 -1.21 4.59
N SER A 62 15.05 -2.20 4.92
CA SER A 62 14.65 -3.31 5.79
C SER A 62 14.28 -2.83 7.19
N ASN A 63 15.11 -1.98 7.81
CA ASN A 63 14.81 -1.42 9.13
C ASN A 63 13.56 -0.54 9.10
N PHE A 64 13.39 0.28 8.07
CA PHE A 64 12.20 1.09 7.89
C PHE A 64 10.94 0.21 7.85
N THR A 65 10.98 -0.88 7.08
CA THR A 65 9.86 -1.83 6.95
C THR A 65 9.58 -2.52 8.29
N ASN A 66 10.61 -3.01 8.98
CA ASN A 66 10.47 -3.70 10.26
C ASN A 66 9.86 -2.81 11.35
N HIS A 67 10.18 -1.51 11.34
CA HIS A 67 9.67 -0.53 12.30
C HIS A 67 8.47 0.28 11.76
N PHE A 68 7.87 -0.12 10.64
CA PHE A 68 6.76 0.62 10.03
C PHE A 68 5.57 0.77 10.99
N GLY A 69 5.25 -0.27 11.76
CA GLY A 69 4.18 -0.21 12.76
C GLY A 69 4.43 0.82 13.87
N GLU A 70 5.67 0.98 14.31
CA GLU A 70 6.06 2.00 15.29
C GLU A 70 5.97 3.42 14.68
N LEU A 71 6.34 3.56 13.40
CA LEU A 71 6.18 4.82 12.68
C LEU A 71 4.71 5.20 12.53
N ALA A 72 3.85 4.26 12.15
CA ALA A 72 2.40 4.45 12.04
C ALA A 72 1.73 4.80 13.36
N ALA A 73 2.21 4.23 14.48
CA ALA A 73 1.72 4.59 15.80
C ALA A 73 2.11 6.02 16.23
N LYS A 74 3.20 6.57 15.68
CA LYS A 74 3.75 7.87 16.05
C LYS A 74 3.31 9.01 15.12
N ASP A 75 3.25 8.75 13.82
CA ASP A 75 2.88 9.72 12.79
C ASP A 75 1.74 9.13 11.94
N PRO A 76 0.52 9.71 12.01
CA PRO A 76 -0.65 9.21 11.32
C PRO A 76 -0.48 9.05 9.81
N ILE A 77 0.43 9.79 9.17
CA ILE A 77 0.61 9.69 7.71
C ILE A 77 1.01 8.28 7.25
N PHE A 78 1.75 7.53 8.10
CA PHE A 78 2.11 6.14 7.80
C PHE A 78 0.94 5.19 8.04
N ALA A 79 0.10 5.47 9.05
CA ALA A 79 -1.13 4.73 9.27
C ALA A 79 -2.14 4.95 8.12
N ASP A 80 -2.26 6.19 7.64
CA ASP A 80 -3.09 6.55 6.50
C ASP A 80 -2.63 5.84 5.23
N MET A 81 -1.31 5.76 4.99
CA MET A 81 -0.75 5.01 3.86
C MET A 81 -1.14 3.53 3.90
N LYS A 82 -1.03 2.88 5.07
CA LYS A 82 -1.50 1.51 5.26
C LYS A 82 -3.00 1.40 4.98
N GLY A 83 -3.81 2.32 5.53
CA GLY A 83 -5.26 2.33 5.32
C GLY A 83 -5.65 2.47 3.85
N ILE A 84 -4.95 3.30 3.09
CA ILE A 84 -5.16 3.45 1.64
C ILE A 84 -4.87 2.14 0.90
N PHE A 85 -3.76 1.47 1.20
CA PHE A 85 -3.43 0.19 0.57
C PHE A 85 -4.44 -0.91 0.92
N ASP A 86 -4.82 -1.02 2.20
CA ASP A 86 -5.79 -2.02 2.65
C ASP A 86 -7.15 -1.80 1.99
N LEU A 87 -7.68 -0.57 2.00
CA LEU A 87 -8.97 -0.26 1.41
C LEU A 87 -8.98 -0.45 -0.11
N ALA A 88 -7.89 -0.06 -0.78
CA ALA A 88 -7.76 -0.27 -2.22
C ALA A 88 -7.68 -1.75 -2.57
N LEU A 89 -6.96 -2.56 -1.78
CA LEU A 89 -6.89 -4.00 -1.98
C LEU A 89 -8.24 -4.69 -1.73
N ILE A 90 -8.95 -4.33 -0.66
CA ILE A 90 -10.30 -4.83 -0.38
C ILE A 90 -11.24 -4.49 -1.54
N SER A 91 -11.23 -3.25 -2.02
CA SER A 91 -12.06 -2.84 -3.16
C SER A 91 -11.72 -3.62 -4.42
N ALA A 92 -10.43 -3.87 -4.67
CA ALA A 92 -9.98 -4.64 -5.83
C ALA A 92 -10.36 -6.12 -5.74
N LEU A 93 -10.27 -6.74 -4.55
CA LEU A 93 -10.71 -8.11 -4.29
C LEU A 93 -12.23 -8.24 -4.51
N MET A 94 -13.03 -7.36 -3.92
CA MET A 94 -14.49 -7.40 -4.09
C MET A 94 -14.90 -7.26 -5.56
N HIS A 95 -14.19 -6.44 -6.33
CA HIS A 95 -14.44 -6.30 -7.76
C HIS A 95 -13.97 -7.54 -8.54
N HIS A 96 -12.80 -8.10 -8.22
CA HIS A 96 -12.24 -9.25 -8.92
C HIS A 96 -13.08 -10.52 -8.74
N GLU A 97 -13.57 -10.75 -7.52
CA GLU A 97 -14.36 -11.92 -7.15
C GLU A 97 -15.85 -11.77 -7.47
N GLY A 98 -16.26 -10.65 -8.10
CA GLY A 98 -17.64 -10.42 -8.50
C GLY A 98 -18.62 -10.23 -7.32
N VAL A 99 -18.11 -9.86 -6.14
CA VAL A 99 -18.94 -9.68 -4.93
C VAL A 99 -20.07 -8.67 -5.17
N TYR A 100 -19.80 -7.62 -5.94
CA TYR A 100 -20.77 -6.58 -6.28
C TYR A 100 -22.02 -7.17 -6.96
N ASP A 101 -21.83 -8.12 -7.88
CA ASP A 101 -22.93 -8.79 -8.58
C ASP A 101 -23.72 -9.71 -7.64
N VAL A 102 -23.01 -10.44 -6.76
CA VAL A 102 -23.61 -11.33 -5.76
C VAL A 102 -24.53 -10.57 -4.81
N VAL A 103 -24.06 -9.42 -4.29
CA VAL A 103 -24.85 -8.58 -3.37
C VAL A 103 -25.75 -7.57 -4.09
N LYS A 104 -25.75 -7.55 -5.44
CA LYS A 104 -26.49 -6.59 -6.28
C LYS A 104 -26.19 -5.13 -5.93
N TRP A 105 -24.93 -4.83 -5.67
CA TRP A 105 -24.45 -3.48 -5.41
C TRP A 105 -23.77 -2.92 -6.66
N ASP A 106 -24.22 -1.76 -7.10
CA ASP A 106 -23.71 -1.05 -8.30
C ASP A 106 -22.54 -0.09 -7.98
N GLY A 107 -22.05 -0.08 -6.74
CA GLY A 107 -21.03 0.88 -6.26
C GLY A 107 -21.60 2.24 -5.83
N GLY A 108 -22.86 2.56 -6.16
CA GLY A 108 -23.52 3.82 -5.81
C GLY A 108 -22.69 5.06 -6.16
N VAL A 109 -22.60 6.00 -5.21
CA VAL A 109 -21.83 7.25 -5.37
C VAL A 109 -20.33 7.02 -5.56
N PHE A 110 -19.79 5.87 -5.16
CA PHE A 110 -18.37 5.52 -5.27
C PHE A 110 -18.02 4.75 -6.55
N ALA A 111 -19.00 4.41 -7.38
CA ALA A 111 -18.76 3.75 -8.66
C ALA A 111 -17.86 4.61 -9.57
N PRO A 112 -17.18 4.03 -10.58
CA PRO A 112 -16.35 4.78 -11.52
C PRO A 112 -17.07 5.94 -12.23
N SER A 113 -18.39 5.84 -12.38
CA SER A 113 -19.28 6.88 -12.92
C SER A 113 -20.20 7.50 -11.86
N GLY A 114 -19.88 7.32 -10.58
CA GLY A 114 -20.64 7.83 -9.45
C GLY A 114 -20.43 9.32 -9.21
N GLU A 115 -21.19 9.86 -8.25
CA GLU A 115 -21.19 11.30 -7.95
C GLU A 115 -20.02 11.75 -7.08
N TYR A 116 -19.30 10.83 -6.41
CA TYR A 116 -18.17 11.18 -5.56
C TYR A 116 -17.00 11.68 -6.40
N GLN A 117 -16.60 12.93 -6.18
CA GLN A 117 -15.45 13.56 -6.82
C GLN A 117 -14.34 13.73 -5.77
N PRO A 118 -13.22 12.97 -5.88
CA PRO A 118 -12.06 13.20 -5.02
C PRO A 118 -11.57 14.65 -5.14
N LEU A 119 -11.14 15.23 -4.02
CA LEU A 119 -10.47 16.52 -4.03
C LEU A 119 -9.22 16.43 -4.91
N THR A 120 -9.15 17.29 -5.92
CA THR A 120 -7.97 17.43 -6.75
C THR A 120 -7.10 18.55 -6.18
N TYR A 121 -5.81 18.27 -6.08
CA TYR A 121 -4.81 19.25 -5.68
C TYR A 121 -3.87 19.50 -6.84
N ALA A 122 -3.34 20.72 -6.95
CA ALA A 122 -2.28 21.00 -7.90
C ALA A 122 -1.09 20.09 -7.55
N ALA A 123 -0.72 19.21 -8.49
CA ALA A 123 0.44 18.34 -8.29
C ALA A 123 1.67 19.21 -8.01
N PRO A 124 2.39 19.00 -6.89
CA PRO A 124 3.56 19.79 -6.58
C PRO A 124 4.62 19.58 -7.67
N THR A 125 4.97 20.64 -8.38
CA THR A 125 6.01 20.62 -9.42
C THR A 125 7.41 20.86 -8.86
N GLN A 126 7.48 21.31 -7.61
CA GLN A 126 8.70 21.59 -6.87
C GLN A 126 8.51 21.14 -5.41
N CYS A 127 9.55 20.54 -4.84
CA CYS A 127 9.66 20.32 -3.40
C CYS A 127 11.05 20.76 -2.94
N GLU A 128 11.19 21.09 -1.65
CA GLU A 128 12.51 21.32 -1.08
C GLU A 128 13.34 20.04 -1.25
N SER A 129 14.50 20.18 -1.89
CA SER A 129 15.39 19.06 -2.10
C SER A 129 16.04 18.68 -0.77
N VAL A 130 15.61 17.57 -0.17
CA VAL A 130 16.34 16.94 0.94
C VAL A 130 17.53 16.19 0.35
N VAL A 131 18.58 16.95 0.06
CA VAL A 131 19.86 16.43 -0.40
C VAL A 131 20.83 16.48 0.76
N ASN A 132 21.35 15.32 1.15
CA ASN A 132 22.48 15.23 2.07
C ASN A 132 23.71 14.81 1.26
N HIS A 133 24.67 15.73 1.12
CA HIS A 133 25.95 15.46 0.46
C HIS A 133 27.00 15.13 1.50
N ARG A 134 27.77 14.06 1.25
CA ARG A 134 28.89 13.69 2.10
C ARG A 134 30.04 13.16 1.25
N VAL A 135 31.26 13.63 1.53
CA VAL A 135 32.47 13.05 0.95
C VAL A 135 32.91 11.88 1.82
N TYR A 136 33.04 10.68 1.24
CA TYR A 136 33.52 9.47 1.91
C TYR A 136 34.62 8.82 1.08
N ASN A 137 35.81 8.61 1.66
CA ASN A 137 36.99 8.06 0.97
C ASN A 137 37.33 8.76 -0.36
N GLY A 138 37.16 10.09 -0.42
CA GLY A 138 37.44 10.89 -1.63
C GLY A 138 36.41 10.76 -2.75
N ARG A 139 35.26 10.10 -2.51
CA ARG A 139 34.12 10.06 -3.43
C ARG A 139 32.97 10.91 -2.88
N ASP A 140 32.35 11.68 -3.76
CA ASP A 140 31.11 12.40 -3.48
C ASP A 140 29.95 11.40 -3.40
N ILE A 141 29.35 11.25 -2.22
CA ILE A 141 28.10 10.51 -2.02
C ILE A 141 27.00 11.53 -1.80
N VAL A 142 25.99 11.50 -2.66
CA VAL A 142 24.79 12.32 -2.49
C VAL A 142 23.63 11.41 -2.11
N VAL A 143 23.23 11.49 -0.85
CA VAL A 143 21.97 10.91 -0.38
C VAL A 143 20.88 11.89 -0.72
N GLN A 144 20.29 11.71 -1.89
CA GLN A 144 19.04 12.39 -2.24
C GLN A 144 17.90 11.48 -1.80
N VAL A 145 17.00 11.94 -0.94
CA VAL A 145 15.77 11.18 -0.68
C VAL A 145 14.85 11.37 -1.89
N ALA A 146 15.09 10.58 -2.93
CA ALA A 146 14.24 10.49 -4.10
C ALA A 146 13.36 9.26 -3.94
N GLY A 147 12.05 9.43 -4.07
CA GLY A 147 11.11 8.37 -3.74
C GLY A 147 9.68 8.62 -4.18
N GLY A 148 8.79 7.78 -3.66
CA GLY A 148 7.37 7.87 -3.91
C GLY A 148 6.61 6.72 -3.27
N VAL A 149 5.33 6.62 -3.61
CA VAL A 149 4.44 5.53 -3.20
C VAL A 149 3.94 4.86 -4.48
N ARG A 150 3.99 3.54 -4.55
CA ARG A 150 3.47 2.76 -5.67
C ARG A 150 2.71 1.54 -5.12
N GLY A 151 1.41 1.48 -5.36
CA GLY A 151 0.61 0.28 -5.14
C GLY A 151 0.33 -0.42 -6.47
N ASP A 152 0.46 -1.75 -6.49
CA ASP A 152 0.00 -2.59 -7.60
C ASP A 152 -0.99 -3.62 -7.05
N LEU A 153 -2.27 -3.22 -7.04
CA LEU A 153 -3.34 -4.03 -6.47
C LEU A 153 -3.47 -5.36 -7.21
N MET A 154 -3.36 -5.33 -8.54
CA MET A 154 -3.57 -6.52 -9.36
C MET A 154 -2.42 -7.52 -9.24
N ALA A 155 -1.21 -7.06 -8.93
CA ALA A 155 -0.09 -7.94 -8.58
C ALA A 155 -0.32 -8.73 -7.28
N VAL A 156 -1.17 -8.23 -6.38
CA VAL A 156 -1.60 -8.98 -5.18
C VAL A 156 -2.81 -9.84 -5.50
N VAL A 157 -3.85 -9.24 -6.08
CA VAL A 157 -5.14 -9.90 -6.37
C VAL A 157 -4.97 -11.13 -7.28
N ARG A 158 -4.10 -11.07 -8.30
CA ARG A 158 -3.92 -12.17 -9.27
C ARG A 158 -2.82 -13.15 -8.91
N ASN A 159 -2.15 -12.98 -7.78
CA ASN A 159 -1.04 -13.84 -7.40
C ASN A 159 -1.55 -15.06 -6.63
N GLU A 160 -1.73 -16.18 -7.34
CA GLU A 160 -2.22 -17.44 -6.77
C GLU A 160 -1.38 -17.93 -5.57
N ASP A 161 -0.07 -17.64 -5.51
CA ASP A 161 0.78 -18.06 -4.38
C ASP A 161 0.41 -17.34 -3.06
N LEU A 162 -0.20 -16.15 -3.16
CA LEU A 162 -0.68 -15.41 -1.99
C LEU A 162 -2.06 -15.89 -1.54
N HIS A 163 -2.87 -16.46 -2.42
CA HIS A 163 -4.25 -16.83 -2.11
C HIS A 163 -4.34 -18.24 -1.57
N LYS A 164 -4.96 -18.41 -0.39
CA LYS A 164 -5.15 -19.73 0.21
C LYS A 164 -6.53 -19.87 0.83
N GLU A 165 -7.17 -20.98 0.52
CA GLU A 165 -8.40 -21.36 1.19
C GLU A 165 -8.11 -21.64 2.68
N SER A 166 -9.00 -21.14 3.55
CA SER A 166 -8.92 -21.38 4.99
C SER A 166 -10.27 -21.81 5.55
N ALA A 167 -10.35 -23.07 6.01
CA ALA A 167 -11.57 -23.63 6.60
C ALA A 167 -12.05 -22.89 7.86
N ARG A 168 -11.20 -22.10 8.54
CA ARG A 168 -11.65 -21.28 9.67
C ARG A 168 -12.52 -20.10 9.25
N LEU A 169 -12.46 -19.70 7.98
CA LEU A 169 -13.23 -18.57 7.45
C LEU A 169 -14.64 -18.98 7.02
N THR A 170 -14.93 -20.27 6.86
CA THR A 170 -16.20 -20.78 6.34
C THR A 170 -17.44 -20.24 7.05
N ASN A 171 -17.41 -20.14 8.38
CA ASN A 171 -18.58 -19.73 9.16
C ASN A 171 -18.51 -18.26 9.61
N VAL A 172 -17.49 -17.51 9.19
CA VAL A 172 -17.31 -16.11 9.64
C VAL A 172 -18.44 -15.24 9.11
N ALA A 173 -18.82 -15.39 7.84
CA ALA A 173 -19.92 -14.64 7.24
C ALA A 173 -21.25 -14.88 7.98
N GLU A 174 -21.59 -16.13 8.30
CA GLU A 174 -22.82 -16.48 9.01
C GLU A 174 -22.87 -15.90 10.43
N ASN A 175 -21.72 -15.85 11.11
CA ASN A 175 -21.58 -15.30 12.44
C ASN A 175 -21.49 -13.76 12.47
N SER A 176 -21.25 -13.13 11.32
CA SER A 176 -21.05 -11.68 11.19
C SER A 176 -22.30 -10.96 10.67
N LYS A 177 -23.49 -11.52 10.91
CA LYS A 177 -24.76 -10.88 10.49
C LYS A 177 -24.84 -9.47 11.06
N ALA A 178 -25.08 -8.51 10.16
CA ALA A 178 -25.30 -7.13 10.55
C ALA A 178 -26.50 -7.05 11.52
N PRO A 179 -26.40 -6.26 12.60
CA PRO A 179 -27.53 -6.06 13.49
C PRO A 179 -28.68 -5.38 12.73
N GLU A 180 -29.92 -5.69 13.12
CA GLU A 180 -31.07 -4.91 12.66
C GLU A 180 -31.00 -3.52 13.28
N LEU A 181 -30.72 -2.52 12.45
CA LEU A 181 -30.59 -1.13 12.86
C LEU A 181 -31.76 -0.31 12.32
N PRO A 182 -32.23 0.70 13.07
CA PRO A 182 -33.18 1.68 12.56
C PRO A 182 -32.63 2.37 11.30
N GLU A 183 -33.55 2.83 10.44
CA GLU A 183 -33.19 3.64 9.28
C GLU A 183 -32.31 4.85 9.68
N GLY A 184 -31.25 5.11 8.91
CA GLY A 184 -30.30 6.19 9.17
C GLY A 184 -29.25 5.89 10.26
N ARG A 185 -29.20 4.68 10.81
CA ARG A 185 -28.14 4.25 11.75
C ARG A 185 -27.13 3.35 11.05
N TRP A 186 -25.86 3.72 11.12
CA TRP A 186 -24.79 2.86 10.62
C TRP A 186 -24.32 1.89 11.69
N TRP A 187 -23.86 0.72 11.27
CA TRP A 187 -23.41 -0.34 12.18
C TRP A 187 -22.19 0.03 13.00
N TRP A 188 -21.35 0.94 12.52
CA TRP A 188 -20.22 1.48 13.29
C TRP A 188 -20.62 2.59 14.28
N ASP A 189 -21.83 3.15 14.17
CA ASP A 189 -22.37 4.13 15.15
C ASP A 189 -23.00 3.43 16.37
N ALA A 190 -23.27 2.13 16.24
CA ALA A 190 -23.72 1.30 17.35
C ALA A 190 -22.51 1.03 18.26
N LYS A 191 -22.32 1.88 19.28
CA LYS A 191 -21.45 1.53 20.41
C LYS A 191 -21.85 0.15 20.94
N GLN A 192 -20.85 -0.74 21.08
CA GLN A 192 -20.98 -1.96 21.89
C GLN A 192 -21.32 -1.61 23.34
#